data_AF-A0A0J6ZNL2-F1
#
_entry.id   AF-A0A0J6ZNL2-F1
#
_cell.length_a   1.000
_cell.length_b   1.000
_cell.length_c   1.000
_cell.angle_alpha   90.00
_cell.angle_beta   90.00
_cell.angle_gamma   90.00
#
_symmetry.space_group_name_H-M   'P 1'
#
loop_
_entity.id
_entity.type
_entity.pdbx_description
1 polymer ?
#
loop_
_entity_poly.entity_id
_entity_poly.type
_entity_poly.pdbx_seq_one_letter_code
_entity_poly.pdbx_strand_id
1 'polypeptide(L)'
;METAEKKVVLITGSVQKEIVPALAPYFNVRQWRGDGVMPLTELEKQIGSADALMLAYHSKLPAAVIAQGKQLHLIVQHFVGYEDVDIAESFIP
;
A
#
# COMPACT_ATOMS: atom_id res chain seq x y z
N MET A 1 -11.72 -25.14 -12.02
CA MET A 1 -11.48 -23.69 -12.24
C MET A 1 -10.56 -23.26 -11.12
N GLU A 2 -9.29 -22.97 -11.39
CA GLU A 2 -8.45 -22.26 -10.44
C GLU A 2 -9.06 -20.87 -10.25
N THR A 3 -9.63 -20.61 -9.08
CA THR A 3 -9.86 -19.23 -8.64
C THR A 3 -8.48 -18.61 -8.47
N ALA A 4 -8.06 -17.81 -9.45
CA ALA A 4 -6.86 -16.99 -9.31
C ALA A 4 -6.95 -16.20 -7.99
N GLU A 5 -5.90 -16.29 -7.17
CA GLU A 5 -5.88 -15.62 -5.87
C GLU A 5 -6.02 -14.10 -6.08
N LYS A 6 -6.90 -13.46 -5.30
CA LYS A 6 -7.13 -12.02 -5.42
C LYS A 6 -5.85 -11.26 -5.08
N LYS A 7 -5.50 -10.31 -5.96
CA LYS A 7 -4.40 -9.36 -5.76
C LYS A 7 -4.54 -8.61 -4.43
N VAL A 8 -3.43 -8.38 -3.75
CA VAL A 8 -3.38 -7.82 -2.39
C VAL A 8 -3.22 -6.31 -2.45
N VAL A 9 -4.15 -5.58 -1.83
CA VAL A 9 -4.06 -4.13 -1.61
C VAL A 9 -3.77 -3.87 -0.14
N LEU A 10 -2.61 -3.29 0.15
CA LEU A 10 -2.22 -2.87 1.49
C LEU A 10 -2.59 -1.40 1.71
N ILE A 11 -3.33 -1.09 2.77
CA ILE A 11 -3.71 0.27 3.14
C ILE A 11 -3.05 0.62 4.48
N THR A 12 -2.19 1.64 4.50
CA THR A 12 -1.32 1.97 5.66
C THR A 12 -2.03 2.71 6.80
N GLY A 13 -3.35 2.87 6.75
CA GLY A 13 -4.10 3.52 7.81
C GLY A 13 -5.57 3.72 7.51
N SER A 14 -6.15 4.72 8.16
CA SER A 14 -7.54 5.10 7.94
C SER A 14 -7.73 5.73 6.57
N VAL A 15 -8.80 5.33 5.90
CA VAL A 15 -9.27 5.87 4.61
C VAL A 15 -10.76 6.16 4.73
N GLN A 16 -11.32 6.85 3.74
CA GLN A 16 -12.78 7.06 3.66
C GLN A 16 -13.51 5.72 3.71
N LYS A 17 -14.65 5.67 4.41
CA LYS A 17 -15.36 4.43 4.75
C LYS A 17 -15.82 3.63 3.52
N GLU A 18 -15.93 4.29 2.37
CA GLU A 18 -16.35 3.73 1.08
C GLU A 18 -15.24 2.94 0.37
N ILE A 19 -13.96 3.22 0.68
CA ILE A 19 -12.82 2.69 -0.08
C ILE A 19 -12.69 1.17 0.08
N VAL A 20 -12.71 0.67 1.31
CA VAL A 20 -12.56 -0.78 1.55
C VAL A 20 -13.73 -1.58 0.95
N PRO A 21 -15.01 -1.20 1.14
CA PRO A 21 -16.14 -1.85 0.48
C PRO A 21 -16.04 -1.83 -1.06
N ALA A 22 -15.54 -0.75 -1.65
CA ALA A 22 -15.39 -0.66 -3.10
C ALA A 22 -14.30 -1.60 -3.65
N LEU A 23 -13.23 -1.85 -2.90
CA LEU A 23 -12.11 -2.68 -3.32
C LEU A 23 -12.29 -4.18 -3.00
N ALA A 24 -12.95 -4.53 -1.91
CA ALA A 24 -13.10 -5.91 -1.42
C ALA A 24 -13.69 -6.93 -2.44
N PRO A 25 -14.59 -6.55 -3.37
CA PRO A 25 -15.06 -7.48 -4.40
C PRO A 25 -13.95 -7.96 -5.34
N TYR A 26 -12.95 -7.13 -5.60
CA TYR A 26 -11.90 -7.36 -6.61
C TYR A 26 -10.56 -7.76 -6.00
N PHE A 27 -10.26 -7.30 -4.79
CA PHE A 27 -8.95 -7.41 -4.15
C PHE A 27 -9.03 -8.06 -2.77
N ASN A 28 -7.92 -8.63 -2.32
CA ASN A 28 -7.68 -8.95 -0.92
C ASN A 28 -7.18 -7.68 -0.21
N VAL A 29 -8.08 -6.97 0.47
CA VAL A 29 -7.77 -5.69 1.11
C VAL A 29 -7.25 -5.91 2.53
N ARG A 30 -6.01 -5.51 2.80
CA ARG A 30 -5.39 -5.53 4.12
C ARG A 30 -5.23 -4.09 4.59
N GLN A 31 -6.03 -3.69 5.57
CA GLN A 31 -6.00 -2.32 6.13
C GLN A 31 -5.39 -2.33 7.53
N TRP A 32 -4.46 -1.41 7.79
CA TRP A 32 -4.00 -1.11 9.14
C TRP A 32 -5.14 -0.60 10.02
N ARG A 33 -5.37 -1.27 11.16
CA ARG A 33 -6.43 -0.95 12.13
C ARG A 33 -5.91 -0.36 13.44
N GLY A 34 -4.60 -0.21 13.60
CA GLY A 34 -4.01 0.43 14.78
C GLY A 34 -4.16 1.94 14.74
N ASP A 35 -3.75 2.59 15.83
CA ASP A 35 -3.82 4.04 15.94
C ASP A 35 -2.87 4.73 14.95
N GLY A 36 -3.38 5.74 14.26
CA GLY A 36 -2.62 6.55 13.32
C GLY A 36 -2.19 5.80 12.05
N VAL A 37 -0.95 6.06 11.63
CA VAL A 37 -0.34 5.48 10.43
C VAL A 37 0.41 4.21 10.80
N MET A 38 0.39 3.22 9.91
CA MET A 38 1.17 1.99 10.02
C MET A 38 2.66 2.33 10.27
N PRO A 39 3.26 1.80 11.35
CA PRO A 39 4.69 1.95 11.59
C PRO A 39 5.53 1.35 10.45
N LEU A 40 6.68 1.95 10.14
CA LEU A 40 7.58 1.44 9.09
C LEU A 40 7.97 -0.03 9.31
N THR A 41 8.24 -0.41 10.56
CA THR A 41 8.57 -1.79 10.91
C THR A 41 7.44 -2.79 10.63
N GLU A 42 6.20 -2.31 10.58
CA GLU A 42 5.05 -3.15 10.21
C GLU A 42 4.84 -3.16 8.69
N LEU A 43 5.07 -2.03 8.03
CA LEU A 43 5.04 -1.93 6.58
C LEU A 43 6.07 -2.86 5.93
N GLU A 44 7.31 -2.89 6.43
CA GLU A 44 8.39 -3.77 5.95
C GLU A 44 8.00 -5.25 5.97
N LYS A 45 7.23 -5.70 6.97
CA LYS A 45 6.76 -7.09 7.06
C LYS A 45 5.70 -7.44 6.03
N GLN A 46 4.90 -6.47 5.60
CA GLN A 46 3.71 -6.71 4.79
C GLN A 46 3.91 -6.38 3.31
N ILE A 47 4.75 -5.39 3.00
CA ILE A 47 4.90 -4.82 1.64
C ILE A 47 5.39 -5.84 0.61
N GLY A 48 6.20 -6.83 1.02
CA GLY A 48 6.71 -7.86 0.11
C GLY A 48 5.64 -8.77 -0.51
N SER A 49 4.44 -8.80 0.08
CA SER A 49 3.28 -9.58 -0.40
C SER A 49 2.15 -8.73 -0.97
N ALA A 50 2.37 -7.41 -1.10
CA ALA A 50 1.37 -6.48 -1.61
C ALA A 50 1.57 -6.27 -3.12
N ASP A 51 0.47 -6.36 -3.88
CA ASP A 51 0.46 -6.00 -5.30
C ASP A 51 0.25 -4.49 -5.49
N ALA A 52 -0.44 -3.84 -4.56
CA ALA A 52 -0.63 -2.40 -4.52
C ALA A 52 -0.59 -1.87 -3.08
N LEU A 53 -0.14 -0.62 -2.93
CA LEU A 53 -0.02 0.09 -1.65
C LEU A 53 -0.84 1.38 -1.72
N MET A 54 -1.73 1.60 -0.76
CA MET A 54 -2.46 2.85 -0.59
C MET A 54 -2.01 3.54 0.69
N LEU A 55 -1.46 4.75 0.54
CA LEU A 55 -0.92 5.53 1.65
C LEU A 55 -2.03 6.30 2.36
N ALA A 56 -2.07 6.20 3.69
CA ALA A 56 -2.78 7.12 4.56
C ALA A 56 -2.03 8.45 4.68
N TYR A 57 -2.74 9.53 4.98
CA TYR A 57 -2.14 10.85 5.22
C TYR A 57 -1.05 10.77 6.30
N HIS A 58 0.09 11.44 6.08
CA HIS A 58 1.32 11.36 6.90
C HIS A 58 2.09 10.02 6.86
N SER A 59 1.80 9.14 5.89
CA SER A 59 2.66 7.97 5.66
C SER A 59 4.02 8.38 5.13
N LYS A 60 5.07 7.74 5.67
CA LYS A 60 6.42 7.79 5.13
C LYS A 60 6.68 6.54 4.30
N LEU A 61 7.25 6.70 3.12
CA LEU A 61 7.63 5.58 2.27
C LEU A 61 9.04 5.79 1.69
N PRO A 62 10.09 5.39 2.44
CA PRO A 62 11.47 5.45 1.96
C PRO A 62 11.73 4.47 0.81
N ALA A 63 12.65 4.79 -0.10
CA ALA A 63 13.04 3.91 -1.22
C ALA A 63 13.45 2.49 -0.77
N ALA A 64 14.17 2.38 0.35
CA ALA A 64 14.59 1.10 0.91
C ALA A 64 13.40 0.19 1.31
N VAL A 65 12.24 0.77 1.61
CA VAL A 65 11.00 0.01 1.88
C VAL A 65 10.31 -0.35 0.56
N ILE A 66 10.28 0.56 -0.42
CA ILE A 66 9.74 0.28 -1.77
C ILE A 66 10.47 -0.90 -2.41
N ALA A 67 11.80 -0.96 -2.30
CA ALA A 67 12.63 -2.05 -2.83
C ALA A 67 12.29 -3.44 -2.25
N GLN A 68 11.62 -3.50 -1.09
CA GLN A 68 11.16 -4.75 -0.50
C GLN A 68 9.84 -5.22 -1.13
N GLY A 69 9.07 -4.31 -1.73
CA GLY A 69 7.81 -4.57 -2.43
C GLY A 69 8.01 -5.18 -3.82
N LYS A 70 8.61 -6.36 -3.92
CA LYS A 70 8.94 -7.01 -5.21
C LYS A 70 7.73 -7.32 -6.10
N GLN A 71 6.53 -7.36 -5.52
CA GLN A 71 5.26 -7.57 -6.22
C GLN A 71 4.47 -6.28 -6.43
N LEU A 72 5.00 -5.15 -5.95
CA LEU A 72 4.30 -3.89 -5.95
C LEU A 72 4.28 -3.29 -7.35
N HIS A 73 3.09 -3.12 -7.92
CA HIS A 73 2.89 -2.52 -9.24
C HIS A 73 2.34 -1.10 -9.18
N LEU A 74 1.77 -0.71 -8.02
CA LEU A 74 1.07 0.56 -7.88
C LEU A 74 1.19 1.08 -6.44
N ILE A 75 1.55 2.36 -6.32
CA ILE A 75 1.46 3.13 -5.08
C ILE A 75 0.41 4.23 -5.30
N VAL A 76 -0.60 4.28 -4.43
CA VAL A 76 -1.69 5.26 -4.48
C VAL A 76 -1.58 6.19 -3.28
N GLN A 77 -1.50 7.48 -3.57
CA GLN A 77 -1.50 8.56 -2.59
C GLN A 77 -2.70 9.46 -2.86
N HIS A 78 -3.60 9.56 -1.88
CA HIS A 78 -4.86 10.30 -2.04
C HIS A 78 -4.80 11.73 -1.47
N PHE A 79 -3.60 12.31 -1.42
CA PHE A 79 -3.32 13.64 -0.91
C PHE A 79 -2.30 14.36 -1.81
N VAL A 80 -2.33 15.69 -1.81
CA VAL A 80 -1.71 16.54 -2.85
C VAL A 80 -0.18 16.65 -2.71
N GLY A 81 0.39 16.43 -1.51
CA GLY A 81 1.84 16.47 -1.27
C GLY A 81 2.48 15.08 -1.23
N TYR A 82 3.61 14.91 -1.91
CA TYR A 82 4.38 13.65 -2.02
C TYR A 82 5.81 13.78 -1.47
N GLU A 83 6.02 14.74 -0.56
CA GLU A 83 7.33 15.07 0.01
C GLU A 83 7.93 13.93 0.85
N ASP A 84 7.08 13.06 1.40
CA ASP A 84 7.44 11.90 2.22
C ASP A 84 7.52 10.57 1.44
N VAL A 85 7.37 10.61 0.11
CA VAL A 85 7.43 9.45 -0.79
C VAL A 85 8.61 9.61 -1.73
N ASP A 86 9.54 8.65 -1.68
CA ASP A 86 10.67 8.67 -2.59
C ASP A 86 10.25 8.22 -4.00
N ILE A 87 10.05 9.19 -4.88
CA ILE A 87 9.67 8.99 -6.28
C ILE A 87 10.88 8.80 -7.21
N ALA A 88 12.12 8.82 -6.69
CA ALA A 88 13.32 8.98 -7.50
C ALA A 88 13.91 7.67 -8.08
N GLU A 89 13.42 6.48 -7.68
CA GLU A 89 13.79 5.24 -8.36
C GLU A 89 12.71 4.82 -9.36
N SER A 90 13.03 5.12 -10.61
CA SER A 90 12.30 4.73 -11.80
C SER A 90 12.04 3.24 -11.80
N PHE A 91 10.77 2.87 -11.88
CA PHE A 91 10.29 1.57 -12.32
C PHE A 91 11.00 1.25 -13.66
N ILE A 92 12.02 0.39 -13.65
CA ILE A 92 12.59 -0.15 -14.88
C ILE A 92 11.74 -1.36 -15.26
N PRO A 93 11.02 -1.34 -16.40
CA PRO A 93 10.12 -2.41 -16.82
C PRO A 93 10.85 -3.73 -17.10
#